data_AF-A0A352GPU3-F1
#
_entry.id   AF-A0A352GPU3-F1
#
_cell.length_a   1.000
_cell.length_b   1.000
_cell.length_c   1.000
_cell.angle_alpha   90.00
_cell.angle_beta   90.00
_cell.angle_gamma   90.00
#
_symmetry.space_group_name_H-M   'P 1'
#
loop_
_entity.id
_entity.type
_entity.pdbx_description
1 polymer ?
#
loop_
_entity_poly.entity_id
_entity_poly.type
_entity_poly.pdbx_seq_one_letter_code
_entity_poly.pdbx_strand_id
1 'polypeptide(L)'
;MATTAATALRPLALTMGEPAGVGGELTLRAWISARDRTGPFFTIDDPDRLRALASHLGIDIPVEEITDPGEAAALFERTLPVLAERLPAP
;
A
#
# COMPACT_ATOMS: atom_id res chain seq x y z
N MET A 1 14.63 -7.65 -34.83
CA MET A 1 13.68 -6.68 -34.25
C MET A 1 13.75 -6.83 -32.74
N ALA A 2 14.34 -5.85 -32.05
CA ALA A 2 14.40 -5.87 -30.59
C ALA A 2 13.10 -5.27 -30.05
N THR A 3 12.29 -6.08 -29.39
CA THR A 3 11.13 -5.60 -28.63
C THR A 3 11.66 -4.80 -27.45
N THR A 4 11.51 -3.48 -27.48
CA THR A 4 11.67 -2.64 -26.30
C THR A 4 10.60 -3.04 -25.30
N ALA A 5 10.95 -3.91 -24.35
CA ALA A 5 10.13 -4.10 -23.17
C ALA A 5 10.11 -2.74 -22.44
N ALA A 6 8.95 -2.10 -22.38
CA ALA A 6 8.75 -1.01 -21.44
C ALA A 6 9.13 -1.57 -20.05
N THR A 7 10.14 -1.00 -19.39
CA THR A 7 10.53 -1.42 -18.05
C THR A 7 9.31 -1.27 -17.16
N ALA A 8 8.64 -2.39 -16.85
CA ALA A 8 7.52 -2.39 -15.92
C ALA A 8 8.04 -1.79 -14.61
N LEU A 9 7.43 -0.68 -14.19
CA LEU A 9 7.82 0.00 -12.96
C LEU A 9 7.68 -0.99 -11.81
N ARG A 10 8.81 -1.30 -11.16
CA ARG A 10 8.80 -2.13 -9.97
C ARG A 10 8.05 -1.40 -8.86
N PRO A 11 7.18 -2.08 -8.11
CA PRO A 11 6.48 -1.45 -7.01
C PRO A 11 7.44 -0.85 -5.98
N LEU A 12 7.15 0.37 -5.52
CA LEU A 12 7.87 0.99 -4.41
C LEU A 12 7.48 0.32 -3.10
N ALA A 13 8.46 -0.02 -2.27
CA ALA A 13 8.22 -0.47 -0.91
C ALA A 13 8.14 0.75 0.03
N LEU A 14 6.97 1.00 0.60
CA LEU A 14 6.75 2.01 1.62
C LEU A 14 6.76 1.35 3.00
N THR A 15 7.53 1.87 3.96
CA THR A 15 7.56 1.33 5.32
C THR A 15 6.60 2.10 6.23
N MET A 16 6.03 1.43 7.24
CA MET A 16 5.08 2.05 8.17
C MET A 16 5.65 3.19 9.03
N GLY A 17 6.97 3.20 9.25
CA GLY A 17 7.63 4.11 10.20
C GLY A 17 7.27 3.76 11.65
N GLU A 18 6.92 4.78 12.45
CA GLU A 18 6.39 4.60 13.80
C GLU A 18 4.87 4.33 13.73
N PRO A 19 4.38 3.16 14.17
CA PRO A 19 2.96 2.80 14.05
C PRO A 19 1.98 3.77 14.71
N ALA A 20 2.39 4.39 15.83
CA ALA A 20 1.59 5.39 16.55
C ALA A 20 1.67 6.79 15.93
N GLY A 21 2.53 6.99 14.94
CA GLY A 21 2.66 8.24 14.19
C GLY A 21 1.63 8.36 13.06
N VAL A 22 1.78 9.41 12.24
CA VAL A 22 0.86 9.73 11.13
C VAL A 22 1.13 8.96 9.83
N GLY A 23 2.15 8.08 9.80
CA GLY A 23 2.59 7.40 8.58
C GLY A 23 1.49 6.57 7.89
N GLY A 24 0.66 5.88 8.67
CA GLY A 24 -0.48 5.14 8.15
C GLY A 24 -1.52 6.04 7.48
N GLU A 25 -1.81 7.21 8.05
CA GLU A 25 -2.76 8.17 7.47
C GLU A 25 -2.21 8.74 6.15
N LEU A 26 -0.93 9.08 6.10
CA LEU A 26 -0.27 9.55 4.89
C LEU A 26 -0.29 8.48 3.79
N THR A 27 -0.07 7.20 4.15
CA THR A 27 -0.12 6.07 3.21
C THR A 27 -1.51 5.94 2.58
N LEU A 28 -2.56 5.94 3.42
CA LEU A 28 -3.95 5.85 2.98
C LEU A 28 -4.33 7.03 2.05
N ARG A 29 -4.00 8.26 2.45
CA ARG A 29 -4.29 9.46 1.65
C ARG A 29 -3.49 9.51 0.35
N ALA A 30 -2.24 9.05 0.36
CA ALA A 30 -1.38 9.00 -0.82
C ALA A 30 -1.96 8.04 -1.88
N TRP A 31 -2.41 6.85 -1.46
CA TRP A 31 -3.04 5.90 -2.37
C TRP A 31 -4.30 6.49 -3.03
N ILE A 32 -5.22 7.07 -2.25
CA ILE A 32 -6.43 7.70 -2.80
C ILE A 32 -6.11 8.85 -3.74
N SER A 33 -5.22 9.74 -3.32
CA SER A 33 -5.05 11.04 -3.98
C SER A 33 -4.14 10.96 -5.20
N ALA A 34 -3.32 9.92 -5.29
CA ALA A 34 -2.19 9.90 -6.22
C ALA A 34 -1.86 8.53 -6.84
N ARG A 35 -2.65 7.46 -6.63
CA ARG A 35 -2.38 6.14 -7.25
C ARG A 35 -2.21 6.20 -8.78
N ASP A 36 -2.97 7.07 -9.45
CA ASP A 36 -2.89 7.25 -10.91
C ASP A 36 -1.64 8.04 -11.36
N ARG A 37 -0.87 8.62 -10.43
CA ARG A 37 0.30 9.47 -10.69
C ARG A 37 1.63 8.91 -10.17
N THR A 38 1.62 8.08 -9.14
CA THR A 38 2.85 7.61 -8.46
C THR A 38 3.47 6.36 -9.07
N GLY A 39 2.70 5.59 -9.86
CA GLY A 39 3.01 4.19 -10.11
C GLY A 39 2.75 3.31 -8.87
N PRO A 40 2.83 1.98 -9.01
CA PRO A 40 2.45 1.06 -7.95
C PRO A 40 3.40 1.15 -6.75
N PHE A 41 2.83 1.10 -5.56
CA PHE A 41 3.56 0.83 -4.32
C PHE A 41 2.81 -0.20 -3.49
N PHE A 42 3.52 -0.84 -2.58
CA PHE A 42 2.93 -1.59 -1.48
C PHE A 42 3.48 -1.02 -0.18
N THR A 43 2.72 -1.16 0.89
CA THR A 43 3.19 -0.78 2.22
C THR A 43 3.56 -2.01 3.03
N ILE A 44 4.65 -1.93 3.78
CA ILE A 44 5.05 -2.92 4.78
C ILE A 44 4.49 -2.42 6.10
N ASP A 45 3.35 -2.97 6.48
CA ASP A 45 2.54 -2.51 7.62
C ASP A 45 1.59 -3.63 8.10
N ASP A 46 0.88 -3.38 9.20
CA ASP A 46 -0.21 -4.20 9.68
C ASP A 46 -1.52 -3.86 8.93
N PRO A 47 -2.06 -4.77 8.10
CA PRO A 47 -3.33 -4.56 7.38
C PRO A 47 -4.51 -4.26 8.29
N ASP A 48 -4.58 -4.87 9.47
CA ASP A 48 -5.70 -4.68 10.39
C ASP A 48 -5.66 -3.31 11.05
N ARG A 49 -4.45 -2.83 11.39
CA ARG A 49 -4.25 -1.44 11.82
C ARG A 49 -4.65 -0.45 10.73
N LEU A 50 -4.26 -0.68 9.48
CA LEU A 50 -4.61 0.20 8.36
C LEU A 50 -6.13 0.22 8.09
N ARG A 51 -6.82 -0.92 8.18
CA ARG A 51 -8.29 -0.99 8.10
C ARG A 51 -8.96 -0.22 9.23
N ALA A 52 -8.49 -0.40 10.47
CA ALA A 52 -9.00 0.33 11.62
C ALA A 52 -8.78 1.84 11.48
N LEU A 53 -7.61 2.26 10.98
CA LEU A 53 -7.30 3.66 10.73
C LEU A 53 -8.16 4.25 9.61
N ALA A 54 -8.35 3.53 8.50
CA ALA A 54 -9.24 3.94 7.41
C ALA A 54 -10.68 4.14 7.92
N SER A 55 -11.18 3.20 8.74
CA SER A 55 -12.49 3.33 9.39
C SER A 55 -12.56 4.54 10.32
N HIS A 56 -11.53 4.81 11.11
CA HIS A 56 -11.48 5.96 12.03
C HIS A 56 -11.50 7.29 11.28
N LEU A 57 -10.82 7.35 10.13
CA LEU A 57 -10.75 8.53 9.27
C LEU A 57 -11.99 8.71 8.38
N GLY A 58 -12.93 7.74 8.38
CA GLY A 58 -14.10 7.76 7.49
C GLY A 58 -13.74 7.60 6.02
N ILE A 59 -12.65 6.89 5.74
CA ILE A 59 -12.12 6.68 4.39
C ILE A 59 -12.38 5.23 3.96
N ASP A 60 -13.02 5.04 2.81
CA ASP A 60 -13.21 3.72 2.21
C ASP A 60 -12.00 3.35 1.34
N ILE A 61 -11.06 2.59 1.92
CA ILE A 61 -9.91 2.02 1.21
C ILE A 61 -9.95 0.51 1.38
N PRO A 62 -10.08 -0.25 0.29
CA PRO A 62 -9.91 -1.69 0.34
C PRO A 62 -8.43 -2.01 0.53
N VAL A 63 -8.09 -2.56 1.71
CA VAL A 63 -6.75 -3.01 2.08
C VAL A 63 -6.64 -4.50 1.80
N GLU A 64 -5.66 -4.87 0.97
CA GLU A 64 -5.43 -6.27 0.57
C GLU A 64 -4.03 -6.71 0.96
N GLU A 65 -3.94 -7.84 1.67
CA GLU A 65 -2.68 -8.42 2.08
C GLU A 65 -2.04 -9.17 0.91
N ILE A 66 -0.74 -8.95 0.69
CA ILE A 66 0.06 -9.63 -0.32
C ILE A 66 1.15 -10.47 0.36
N THR A 67 1.58 -11.53 -0.33
CA THR A 67 2.66 -12.41 0.12
C THR A 67 3.97 -12.16 -0.62
N ASP A 68 3.89 -11.57 -1.81
CA ASP A 68 5.03 -11.22 -2.65
C ASP A 68 4.89 -9.77 -3.19
N PRO A 69 5.96 -8.96 -3.15
CA PRO A 69 5.97 -7.59 -3.69
C PRO A 69 5.51 -7.49 -5.16
N GLY A 70 5.68 -8.54 -5.96
CA GLY A 70 5.25 -8.61 -7.35
C GLY A 70 3.74 -8.59 -7.54
N GLU A 71 2.96 -8.93 -6.52
CA GLU A 71 1.48 -8.88 -6.55
C GLU A 71 0.96 -7.44 -6.57
N ALA A 72 1.73 -6.49 -6.03
CA ALA A 72 1.30 -5.12 -5.83
C ALA A 72 0.81 -4.45 -7.12
N ALA A 73 1.52 -4.64 -8.23
CA ALA A 73 1.17 -3.98 -9.50
C ALA A 73 -0.22 -4.41 -10.03
N ALA A 74 -0.61 -5.67 -9.82
CA ALA A 74 -1.91 -6.19 -10.27
C ALA A 74 -3.08 -5.71 -9.41
N LEU A 75 -2.80 -5.38 -8.15
CA LEU A 75 -3.80 -4.98 -7.14
C LEU A 75 -3.92 -3.45 -7.00
N PHE A 76 -2.86 -2.70 -7.29
CA PHE A 76 -2.72 -1.29 -6.91
C PHE A 76 -3.84 -0.36 -7.39
N GLU A 77 -4.45 -0.63 -8.54
CA GLU A 77 -5.55 0.17 -9.08
C GLU A 77 -6.85 0.03 -8.27
N ARG A 78 -7.04 -1.12 -7.61
CA ARG A 78 -8.29 -1.51 -6.94
C ARG A 78 -8.17 -1.53 -5.43
N THR A 79 -7.00 -1.91 -4.89
CA THR A 79 -6.75 -2.09 -3.47
C THR A 79 -5.38 -1.53 -3.09
N LEU A 80 -5.22 -1.16 -1.82
CA LEU A 80 -3.93 -0.84 -1.23
C LEU A 80 -3.22 -2.16 -0.88
N PRO A 81 -2.14 -2.53 -1.57
CA PRO A 81 -1.41 -3.77 -1.29
C PRO A 81 -0.55 -3.60 -0.04
N VAL A 82 -0.64 -4.56 0.88
CA VAL A 82 0.08 -4.55 2.15
C VAL A 82 0.87 -5.85 2.32
N LEU A 83 2.18 -5.74 2.41
CA LEU A 83 3.01 -6.83 2.88
C LEU A 83 2.96 -6.83 4.41
N ALA A 84 2.39 -7.89 4.99
CA ALA A 84 2.06 -7.91 6.40
C ALA A 84 3.29 -7.89 7.33
N GLU A 85 3.35 -6.88 8.20
CA GLU A 85 4.20 -6.83 9.38
C GLU A 85 3.29 -6.67 10.60
N ARG A 86 3.03 -7.78 11.31
CA ARG A 86 2.04 -7.82 12.40
C ARG A 86 2.54 -7.06 13.61
N LEU A 87 1.72 -6.17 14.14
CA LEU A 87 2.01 -5.48 15.39
C LEU A 87 1.39 -6.24 16.57
N PRO A 88 2.02 -6.19 17.76
CA PRO A 88 1.35 -6.66 18.96
C PRO A 88 0.08 -5.84 19.20
N ALA A 89 -0.96 -6.49 19.72
CA ALA A 89 -2.14 -5.78 20.19
C ALA A 89 -1.71 -4.71 21.23
N PRO A 90 -2.36 -3.53 21.23
CA PRO A 90 -2.09 -2.49 22.22
C PRO A 90 -2.37 -2.95 23.65
#